data_AF-A0A0F9CPP7-F1
#
_entry.id   AF-A0A0F9CPP7-F1
#
_cell.length_a   1.000
_cell.length_b   1.000
_cell.length_c   1.000
_cell.angle_alpha   90.00
_cell.angle_beta   90.00
_cell.angle_gamma   90.00
#
_symmetry.space_group_name_H-M   'P 1'
#
loop_
_entity.id
_entity.type
_entity.pdbx_description
1 polymer ?
#
loop_
_entity_poly.entity_id
_entity_poly.type
_entity_poly.pdbx_seq_one_letter_code
_entity_poly.pdbx_strand_id
1 'polypeptide(L)'
;MLKVLGKWLKIYEDEIGLFLWIAALLFLVRSSGILLNNYAETAFLKRYGVEYLPIVNMINAVATFFIMGVMAGIMGKLPGARLLFYLFLFCGMSVAGIRFLIPFGIDLIYPVLFMLKAQYEVLLALLFWNLANDLFNTRQSKRLFPLITAGGVIGQILGSFGTPFMVRMLSFDNLLFAYLATCVVGAVVV
;
A
#
# COMPACT_ATOMS: atom_id res chain seq x y z
N MET A 1 -16.95 -27.17 -5.34
CA MET A 1 -15.51 -26.81 -5.31
C MET A 1 -15.07 -26.08 -4.04
N LEU A 2 -15.95 -25.29 -3.36
CA LEU A 2 -15.60 -24.62 -2.08
C LEU A 2 -15.29 -25.57 -0.88
N LYS A 3 -15.92 -26.75 -0.81
CA LYS A 3 -15.71 -27.70 0.32
C LYS A 3 -14.32 -28.35 0.37
N VAL A 4 -13.60 -28.42 -0.76
CA VAL A 4 -12.26 -29.04 -0.81
C VAL A 4 -11.19 -28.05 -0.35
N LEU A 5 -11.31 -26.76 -0.73
CA LEU A 5 -10.48 -25.68 -0.21
C LEU A 5 -10.70 -25.45 1.29
N GLY A 6 -11.93 -25.50 1.78
CA GLY A 6 -12.24 -25.38 3.21
C GLY A 6 -11.61 -26.49 4.07
N LYS A 7 -11.48 -27.72 3.54
CA LYS A 7 -10.90 -28.87 4.25
C LYS A 7 -9.37 -28.88 4.25
N TRP A 8 -8.74 -28.36 3.19
CA TRP A 8 -7.27 -28.24 3.09
C TRP A 8 -6.72 -26.99 3.78
N LEU A 9 -7.44 -25.86 3.72
CA LEU A 9 -7.03 -24.61 4.37
C LEU A 9 -7.65 -24.40 5.75
N LYS A 10 -8.56 -25.29 6.17
CA LYS A 10 -9.25 -25.23 7.48
C LYS A 10 -9.83 -23.80 7.69
N ILE A 11 -10.51 -23.26 6.70
CA ILE A 11 -11.22 -21.96 6.80
C ILE A 11 -12.66 -22.32 7.12
N TYR A 12 -13.17 -21.89 8.28
CA TYR A 12 -14.57 -22.14 8.64
C TYR A 12 -15.49 -21.28 7.78
N GLU A 13 -16.69 -21.78 7.45
CA GLU A 13 -17.64 -21.08 6.55
C GLU A 13 -17.98 -19.66 7.04
N ASP A 14 -17.97 -19.44 8.36
CA ASP A 14 -18.20 -18.13 9.01
C ASP A 14 -17.01 -17.15 8.86
N GLU A 15 -15.80 -17.64 8.56
CA GLU A 15 -14.56 -16.83 8.46
C GLU A 15 -14.23 -16.44 7.00
N ILE A 16 -14.87 -17.07 6.01
CA ILE A 16 -14.57 -16.88 4.58
C ILE A 16 -14.85 -15.44 4.15
N GLY A 17 -15.94 -14.84 4.62
CA GLY A 17 -16.29 -13.45 4.32
C GLY A 17 -15.21 -12.48 4.81
N LEU A 18 -14.82 -12.60 6.08
CA LEU A 18 -13.78 -11.78 6.70
C LEU A 18 -12.42 -11.95 6.01
N PHE A 19 -12.07 -13.21 5.69
CA PHE A 19 -10.85 -13.55 4.98
C PHE A 19 -10.79 -12.92 3.59
N LEU A 20 -11.86 -13.04 2.80
CA LEU A 20 -11.93 -12.46 1.46
C LEU A 20 -11.86 -10.93 1.51
N TRP A 21 -12.50 -10.32 2.50
CA TRP A 21 -12.51 -8.88 2.69
C TRP A 21 -11.12 -8.34 3.04
N ILE A 22 -10.43 -8.98 3.98
CA ILE A 22 -9.05 -8.64 4.35
C ILE A 22 -8.06 -8.94 3.21
N ALA A 23 -8.27 -10.03 2.45
CA ALA A 23 -7.47 -10.33 1.28
C ALA A 23 -7.65 -9.28 0.16
N ALA A 24 -8.89 -8.83 -0.07
CA ALA A 24 -9.20 -7.76 -1.02
C ALA A 24 -8.56 -6.43 -0.58
N LEU A 25 -8.64 -6.10 0.72
CA LEU A 25 -7.97 -4.94 1.29
C LEU A 25 -6.47 -5.00 1.10
N LEU A 26 -5.83 -6.12 1.43
CA LEU A 26 -4.39 -6.28 1.23
C LEU A 26 -4.01 -6.14 -0.23
N PHE A 27 -4.81 -6.73 -1.13
CA PHE A 27 -4.58 -6.62 -2.55
C PHE A 27 -4.64 -5.16 -3.02
N LEU A 28 -5.62 -4.38 -2.56
CA LEU A 28 -5.75 -2.95 -2.87
C LEU A 28 -4.59 -2.13 -2.30
N VAL A 29 -4.20 -2.35 -1.03
CA VAL A 29 -3.03 -1.72 -0.40
C VAL A 29 -1.76 -2.00 -1.20
N ARG A 30 -1.53 -3.27 -1.54
CA ARG A 30 -0.32 -3.71 -2.24
C ARG A 30 -0.29 -3.23 -3.69
N SER A 31 -1.41 -3.29 -4.39
CA SER A 31 -1.52 -2.86 -5.79
C SER A 31 -1.29 -1.36 -5.92
N SER A 32 -1.91 -0.55 -5.06
CA SER A 32 -1.65 0.89 -5.05
C SER A 32 -0.19 1.17 -4.70
N GLY A 33 0.33 0.57 -3.63
CA GLY A 33 1.72 0.73 -3.19
C GLY A 33 2.73 0.45 -4.31
N ILE A 34 2.54 -0.62 -5.08
CA ILE A 34 3.42 -0.96 -6.22
C ILE A 34 3.36 0.06 -7.34
N LEU A 35 2.18 0.56 -7.69
CA LEU A 35 2.03 1.56 -8.76
C LEU A 35 2.80 2.83 -8.40
N LEU A 36 2.64 3.32 -7.17
CA LEU A 36 3.37 4.49 -6.67
C LEU A 36 4.87 4.20 -6.58
N ASN A 37 5.24 3.00 -6.12
CA ASN A 37 6.63 2.59 -6.00
C ASN A 37 7.34 2.63 -7.36
N ASN A 38 6.77 1.95 -8.35
CA ASN A 38 7.30 1.88 -9.71
C ASN A 38 7.40 3.28 -10.35
N TYR A 39 6.38 4.12 -10.19
CA TYR A 39 6.41 5.48 -10.72
C TYR A 39 7.50 6.33 -10.07
N ALA A 40 7.49 6.42 -8.74
CA ALA A 40 8.40 7.30 -8.00
C ALA A 40 9.86 6.85 -8.14
N GLU A 41 10.13 5.54 -8.17
CA GLU A 41 11.47 5.00 -8.38
C GLU A 41 11.99 5.27 -9.78
N THR A 42 11.18 5.01 -10.81
CA THR A 42 11.57 5.29 -12.20
C THR A 42 11.79 6.78 -12.44
N ALA A 43 10.91 7.63 -11.90
CA ALA A 43 10.99 9.07 -12.07
C ALA A 43 12.18 9.69 -11.32
N PHE A 44 12.47 9.21 -10.11
CA PHE A 44 13.64 9.63 -9.33
C PHE A 44 14.93 9.21 -10.03
N LEU A 45 15.05 7.94 -10.44
CA LEU A 45 16.23 7.41 -11.12
C LEU A 45 16.54 8.12 -12.43
N LYS A 46 15.52 8.52 -13.20
CA LYS A 46 15.69 9.18 -14.49
C LYS A 46 16.19 10.62 -14.39
N ARG A 47 15.90 11.34 -13.29
CA ARG A 47 16.26 12.77 -13.12
C ARG A 47 17.44 13.01 -12.17
N TYR A 48 17.48 12.33 -11.02
CA TYR A 48 18.53 12.54 -10.01
C TYR A 48 19.67 11.52 -10.09
N GLY A 49 19.42 10.36 -10.70
CA GLY A 49 20.41 9.29 -10.78
C GLY A 49 20.52 8.45 -9.50
N VAL A 50 21.17 7.29 -9.65
CA VAL A 50 21.26 6.23 -8.62
C VAL A 50 22.07 6.68 -7.39
N GLU A 51 22.98 7.65 -7.54
CA GLU A 51 23.93 8.08 -6.51
C GLU A 51 23.27 8.68 -5.26
N TYR A 52 22.08 9.27 -5.39
CA TYR A 52 21.36 9.86 -4.26
C TYR A 52 20.46 8.87 -3.52
N LEU A 53 20.28 7.64 -4.01
CA LEU A 53 19.46 6.62 -3.34
C LEU A 53 19.89 6.36 -1.89
N PRO A 54 21.19 6.21 -1.55
CA PRO A 54 21.61 5.94 -0.18
C PRO A 54 21.25 7.10 0.76
N ILE A 55 21.44 8.34 0.30
CA ILE A 55 21.15 9.55 1.09
C ILE A 55 19.65 9.67 1.34
N VAL A 56 18.83 9.51 0.28
CA VAL A 56 17.38 9.59 0.40
C VAL A 56 16.86 8.48 1.31
N ASN A 57 17.37 7.25 1.19
CA ASN A 57 17.01 6.15 2.09
C ASN A 57 17.42 6.41 3.53
N MET A 58 18.58 7.03 3.78
CA MET A 58 19.02 7.36 5.13
C MET A 58 18.10 8.40 5.77
N ILE A 59 17.72 9.45 5.04
CA ILE A 59 16.73 10.43 5.51
C ILE A 59 15.37 9.77 5.73
N ASN A 60 14.98 8.87 4.82
CA ASN A 60 13.74 8.12 4.90
C ASN A 60 13.68 7.23 6.15
N ALA A 61 14.79 6.55 6.50
CA ALA A 61 14.86 5.73 7.70
C ALA A 61 14.64 6.57 8.97
N VAL A 62 15.28 7.74 9.06
CA VAL A 62 15.10 8.68 10.18
C VAL A 62 13.66 9.17 10.23
N ALA A 63 13.10 9.62 9.09
CA ALA A 63 11.71 10.07 9.03
C ALA A 63 10.72 8.96 9.42
N THR A 64 10.95 7.74 8.94
CA THR A 64 10.14 6.56 9.26
C THR A 64 10.13 6.32 10.77
N PHE A 65 11.28 6.41 11.42
CA PHE A 65 11.37 6.21 12.87
C PHE A 65 10.47 7.17 13.66
N PHE A 66 10.52 8.47 13.33
CA PHE A 66 9.66 9.47 13.98
C PHE A 66 8.18 9.26 13.64
N ILE A 67 7.85 9.03 12.37
CA ILE A 67 6.48 8.82 11.90
C ILE A 67 5.87 7.57 12.55
N MET A 68 6.61 6.47 12.62
CA MET A 68 6.16 5.24 13.30
C MET A 68 5.91 5.47 14.79
N GLY A 69 6.78 6.23 15.47
CA GLY A 69 6.60 6.57 16.88
C GLY A 69 5.31 7.36 17.13
N VAL A 70 5.05 8.37 16.30
CA VAL A 70 3.79 9.15 16.35
C VAL A 70 2.59 8.25 16.04
N MET A 71 2.68 7.42 15.00
CA MET A 71 1.58 6.56 14.58
C MET A 71 1.22 5.52 15.64
N ALA A 72 2.22 4.90 16.27
CA ALA A 72 2.01 3.95 17.37
C ALA A 72 1.25 4.60 18.55
N GLY A 73 1.56 5.86 18.86
CA GLY A 73 0.82 6.63 19.87
C GLY A 73 -0.64 6.92 19.48
N ILE A 74 -0.91 7.15 18.19
CA ILE A 74 -2.27 7.39 17.68
C ILE A 74 -3.09 6.10 17.62
N MET A 75 -2.46 4.97 17.29
CA MET A 75 -3.11 3.65 17.26
C MET A 75 -3.69 3.25 18.62
N GLY A 76 -3.10 3.69 19.72
CA GLY A 76 -3.67 3.48 21.05
C GLY A 76 -4.96 4.25 21.33
N LYS A 77 -5.33 5.22 20.48
CA LYS A 77 -6.46 6.13 20.69
C LYS A 77 -7.61 5.98 19.68
N LEU A 78 -7.33 5.43 18.50
CA LEU A 78 -8.29 5.34 17.40
C LEU A 78 -8.43 3.90 16.90
N PRO A 79 -9.64 3.47 16.49
CA PRO A 79 -9.83 2.15 15.88
C PRO A 79 -8.98 2.02 14.60
N GLY A 80 -8.26 0.92 14.45
CA GLY A 80 -7.36 0.67 13.30
C GLY A 80 -8.04 0.84 11.94
N ALA A 81 -9.32 0.45 11.82
CA ALA A 81 -10.10 0.62 10.59
C ALA A 81 -10.26 2.10 10.19
N ARG A 82 -10.63 2.99 11.11
CA ARG A 82 -10.75 4.43 10.79
C ARG A 82 -9.40 5.02 10.42
N LEU A 83 -8.34 4.59 11.09
CA LEU A 83 -6.99 5.06 10.83
C LEU A 83 -6.52 4.65 9.42
N LEU A 84 -6.83 3.41 9.02
CA LEU A 84 -6.56 2.90 7.68
C LEU A 84 -7.35 3.69 6.62
N PHE A 85 -8.64 3.97 6.87
CA PHE A 85 -9.48 4.79 6.00
C PHE A 85 -8.89 6.19 5.78
N TYR A 86 -8.53 6.89 6.87
CA TYR A 86 -7.92 8.22 6.76
C TYR A 86 -6.57 8.19 6.03
N LEU A 87 -5.77 7.13 6.23
CA LEU A 87 -4.48 7.00 5.55
C LEU A 87 -4.65 6.77 4.04
N PHE A 88 -5.66 5.99 3.62
CA PHE A 88 -6.00 5.83 2.20
C PHE A 88 -6.42 7.14 1.55
N LEU A 89 -7.29 7.90 2.21
CA LEU A 89 -7.69 9.23 1.76
C LEU A 89 -6.51 10.18 1.68
N PHE A 90 -5.63 10.17 2.68
CA PHE A 90 -4.43 10.99 2.71
C PHE A 90 -3.47 10.62 1.58
N CYS A 91 -3.25 9.33 1.31
CA CYS A 91 -2.45 8.86 0.17
C CYS A 91 -3.04 9.29 -1.17
N GLY A 92 -4.36 9.14 -1.34
CA GLY A 92 -5.05 9.55 -2.55
C GLY A 92 -4.94 11.06 -2.79
N MET A 93 -5.20 11.87 -1.75
CA MET A 93 -5.14 13.34 -1.84
C MET A 93 -3.72 13.87 -2.02
N SER A 94 -2.73 13.29 -1.35
CA SER A 94 -1.33 13.73 -1.48
C SER A 94 -0.80 13.47 -2.89
N VAL A 95 -1.10 12.31 -3.47
CA VAL A 95 -0.71 11.98 -4.84
C VAL A 95 -1.48 12.84 -5.86
N ALA A 96 -2.75 13.16 -5.59
CA ALA A 96 -3.51 14.14 -6.38
C ALA A 96 -2.85 15.51 -6.37
N GLY A 97 -2.48 16.01 -5.18
CA GLY A 97 -1.82 17.30 -4.99
C GLY A 97 -0.47 17.37 -5.67
N ILE A 98 0.33 16.30 -5.57
CA ILE A 98 1.62 16.19 -6.24
C ILE A 98 1.45 16.23 -7.76
N ARG A 99 0.42 15.58 -8.31
CA ARG A 99 0.11 15.64 -9.74
C ARG A 99 -0.11 17.07 -10.24
N PHE A 100 -0.86 17.89 -9.49
CA PHE A 100 -1.06 19.30 -9.83
C PHE A 100 0.25 20.11 -9.81
N LEU A 101 1.24 19.65 -9.05
CA LEU A 101 2.57 20.25 -8.98
C LEU A 101 3.53 19.78 -10.09
N ILE A 102 3.31 18.61 -10.70
CA ILE A 102 4.13 18.09 -11.83
C ILE A 102 4.30 19.11 -12.98
N PRO A 103 3.24 19.80 -13.48
CA PRO A 103 3.40 20.76 -14.58
C PRO A 103 4.22 22.01 -14.20
N PHE A 104 4.48 22.27 -12.91
CA PHE A 104 5.35 23.37 -12.48
C PHE A 104 6.85 23.08 -12.64
N GLY A 105 7.24 21.86 -13.05
CA GLY A 105 8.63 21.53 -13.37
C GLY A 105 9.59 21.51 -12.19
N ILE A 106 9.08 21.44 -10.95
CA ILE A 106 9.90 21.46 -9.74
C ILE A 106 10.54 20.07 -9.54
N ASP A 107 11.86 19.97 -9.71
CA ASP A 107 12.61 18.71 -9.54
C ASP A 107 12.49 18.13 -8.12
N LEU A 108 12.26 18.96 -7.11
CA LEU A 108 12.12 18.54 -5.70
C LEU A 108 10.88 17.66 -5.43
N ILE A 109 9.94 17.57 -6.38
CA ILE A 109 8.75 16.72 -6.26
C ILE A 109 9.12 15.23 -6.23
N TYR A 110 10.16 14.82 -6.98
CA TYR A 110 10.51 13.41 -7.13
C TYR A 110 11.12 12.79 -5.85
N PRO A 111 12.08 13.44 -5.15
CA PRO A 111 12.54 12.99 -3.84
C PRO A 111 11.40 12.93 -2.80
N VAL A 112 10.49 13.90 -2.83
CA VAL A 112 9.33 13.93 -1.91
C VAL A 112 8.38 12.76 -2.21
N LEU A 113 8.09 12.48 -3.49
CA LEU A 113 7.34 11.29 -3.91
C LEU A 113 8.01 10.00 -3.44
N PHE A 114 9.35 9.93 -3.59
CA PHE A 114 10.13 8.78 -3.15
C PHE A 114 10.05 8.58 -1.62
N MET A 115 10.10 9.67 -0.86
CA MET A 115 9.91 9.60 0.60
C MET A 115 8.50 9.16 0.95
N LEU A 116 7.48 9.81 0.36
CA LEU A 116 6.08 9.51 0.62
C LEU A 116 5.72 8.06 0.29
N LYS A 117 6.22 7.50 -0.83
CA LYS A 117 5.94 6.08 -1.15
C LYS A 117 6.40 5.14 -0.04
N ALA A 118 7.59 5.35 0.52
CA ALA A 118 8.15 4.47 1.53
C ALA A 118 7.39 4.61 2.85
N GLN A 119 7.04 5.84 3.22
CA GLN A 119 6.21 6.11 4.39
C GLN A 119 4.85 5.43 4.26
N TYR A 120 4.19 5.57 3.11
CA TYR A 120 2.88 4.97 2.86
C TYR A 120 2.93 3.45 2.87
N GLU A 121 3.97 2.85 2.30
CA GLU A 121 4.13 1.41 2.32
C GLU A 121 4.24 0.87 3.75
N VAL A 122 5.09 1.48 4.57
CA VAL A 122 5.28 1.06 5.97
C VAL A 122 4.01 1.30 6.80
N LEU A 123 3.38 2.46 6.67
CA LEU A 123 2.20 2.83 7.44
C LEU A 123 0.98 1.99 7.06
N LEU A 124 0.69 1.81 5.77
CA LEU A 124 -0.44 1.01 5.32
C LEU A 124 -0.26 -0.46 5.74
N ALA A 125 0.96 -1.00 5.61
CA ALA A 125 1.25 -2.35 6.07
C ALA A 125 1.01 -2.48 7.58
N LEU A 126 1.52 -1.54 8.37
CA LEU A 126 1.39 -1.56 9.82
C LEU A 126 -0.07 -1.48 10.28
N LEU A 127 -0.88 -0.58 9.70
CA LEU A 127 -2.30 -0.47 10.02
C LEU A 127 -3.10 -1.67 9.55
N PHE A 128 -2.81 -2.18 8.36
CA PHE A 128 -3.43 -3.39 7.84
C PHE A 128 -3.18 -4.58 8.78
N TRP A 129 -1.93 -4.79 9.19
CA TRP A 129 -1.58 -5.89 10.08
C TRP A 129 -2.16 -5.70 11.47
N ASN A 130 -2.24 -4.48 11.97
CA ASN A 130 -2.90 -4.20 13.25
C ASN A 130 -4.40 -4.54 13.18
N LEU A 131 -5.10 -4.06 12.14
CA LEU A 131 -6.49 -4.39 11.89
C LEU A 131 -6.71 -5.91 11.78
N ALA A 132 -5.85 -6.61 11.03
CA ALA A 132 -5.92 -8.05 10.92
C ALA A 132 -5.69 -8.77 12.26
N ASN A 133 -4.80 -8.27 13.11
CA ASN A 133 -4.60 -8.84 14.45
C ASN A 133 -5.78 -8.60 15.40
N ASP A 134 -6.49 -7.47 15.26
CA ASP A 134 -7.70 -7.19 16.04
C ASP A 134 -8.89 -8.07 15.60
N LEU A 135 -8.96 -8.39 14.30
CA LEU A 135 -10.04 -9.18 13.71
C LEU A 135 -9.82 -10.70 13.83
N PHE A 136 -8.58 -11.17 13.82
CA PHE A 136 -8.26 -12.60 13.88
C PHE A 136 -7.71 -13.03 15.24
N ASN A 137 -8.27 -14.11 15.79
CA ASN A 137 -7.72 -14.77 16.97
C ASN A 137 -6.33 -15.36 16.71
N THR A 138 -5.51 -15.51 17.77
CA THR A 138 -4.12 -16.01 17.67
C THR A 138 -3.99 -17.33 16.90
N ARG A 139 -5.00 -18.20 16.98
CA ARG A 139 -5.04 -19.49 16.27
C ARG A 139 -5.41 -19.35 14.78
N GLN A 140 -6.26 -18.37 14.43
CA GLN A 140 -6.62 -18.04 13.05
C GLN A 140 -5.43 -17.33 12.37
N SER A 141 -4.79 -16.37 13.04
CA SER A 141 -3.67 -15.60 12.49
C SER A 141 -2.51 -16.51 12.04
N LYS A 142 -2.13 -17.50 12.86
CA LYS A 142 -1.07 -18.48 12.48
C LYS A 142 -1.38 -19.28 11.21
N ARG A 143 -2.66 -19.43 10.85
CA ARG A 143 -3.11 -20.23 9.69
C ARG A 143 -3.42 -19.38 8.47
N LEU A 144 -4.07 -18.24 8.67
CA LEU A 144 -4.55 -17.37 7.59
C LEU A 144 -3.47 -16.38 7.16
N PHE A 145 -2.61 -15.88 8.05
CA PHE A 145 -1.61 -14.87 7.67
C PHE A 145 -0.62 -15.36 6.62
N PRO A 146 -0.09 -16.60 6.68
CA PRO A 146 0.78 -17.12 5.62
C PRO A 146 0.06 -17.17 4.28
N LEU A 147 -1.23 -17.54 4.28
CA LEU A 147 -2.04 -17.62 3.07
C LEU A 147 -2.36 -16.23 2.49
N ILE A 148 -2.76 -15.30 3.34
CA ILE A 148 -3.00 -13.89 2.98
C ILE A 148 -1.72 -13.28 2.41
N THR A 149 -0.58 -13.57 3.03
CA THR A 149 0.73 -13.10 2.57
C THR A 149 1.08 -13.70 1.22
N ALA A 150 0.90 -15.00 1.03
CA ALA A 150 1.13 -15.67 -0.25
C ALA A 150 0.25 -15.08 -1.37
N GLY A 151 -1.05 -14.89 -1.10
CA GLY A 151 -1.97 -14.23 -2.01
C GLY A 151 -1.57 -12.78 -2.32
N GLY A 152 -1.12 -12.05 -1.30
CA GLY A 152 -0.58 -10.70 -1.44
C GLY A 152 0.68 -10.66 -2.29
N VAL A 153 1.60 -11.62 -2.16
CA VAL A 153 2.81 -11.71 -2.99
C VAL A 153 2.45 -12.05 -4.45
N ILE A 154 1.53 -12.97 -4.69
CA ILE A 154 1.05 -13.28 -6.04
C ILE A 154 0.39 -12.05 -6.67
N GLY A 155 -0.45 -11.34 -5.91
CA GLY A 155 -1.07 -10.09 -6.35
C GLY A 155 -0.04 -9.00 -6.65
N GLN A 156 1.03 -8.90 -5.85
CA GLN A 156 2.14 -8.00 -6.11
C GLN A 156 2.89 -8.34 -7.40
N ILE A 157 3.17 -9.62 -7.65
CA ILE A 157 3.81 -10.07 -8.89
C ILE A 157 2.94 -9.68 -10.08
N LEU A 158 1.65 -10.03 -10.05
CA LEU A 158 0.71 -9.68 -11.12
C LEU A 158 0.58 -8.16 -11.33
N GLY A 159 0.52 -7.38 -10.25
CA GLY A 159 0.47 -5.92 -10.30
C GLY A 159 1.75 -5.30 -10.85
N SER A 160 2.91 -5.82 -10.48
CA SER A 160 4.20 -5.34 -10.98
C SER A 160 4.38 -5.64 -12.47
N PHE A 161 4.00 -6.85 -12.92
CA PHE A 161 3.97 -7.18 -14.36
C PHE A 161 2.90 -6.39 -15.13
N GLY A 162 1.78 -6.04 -14.50
CA GLY A 162 0.72 -5.22 -15.09
C GLY A 162 1.09 -3.73 -15.21
N THR A 163 1.98 -3.23 -14.35
CA THR A 163 2.40 -1.82 -14.32
C THR A 163 2.97 -1.34 -15.67
N PRO A 164 3.97 -2.00 -16.30
CA PRO A 164 4.48 -1.58 -17.61
C PRO A 164 3.44 -1.69 -18.73
N PHE A 165 2.49 -2.62 -18.64
CA PHE A 165 1.37 -2.71 -19.58
C PHE A 165 0.42 -1.53 -19.43
N MET A 166 0.10 -1.13 -18.19
CA MET A 166 -0.68 0.07 -17.90
C MET A 166 0.04 1.35 -18.31
N VAL A 167 1.36 1.47 -18.09
CA VAL A 167 2.16 2.62 -18.54
C VAL A 167 2.13 2.75 -20.08
N ARG A 168 2.04 1.61 -20.79
CA ARG A 168 1.99 1.58 -22.26
C ARG A 168 0.60 1.96 -22.80
N MET A 169 -0.46 1.67 -22.06
CA MET A 169 -1.85 2.03 -22.41
C MET A 169 -2.27 3.42 -21.90
N LEU A 170 -1.81 3.83 -20.72
CA LEU A 170 -2.08 5.10 -20.05
C LEU A 170 -0.74 5.83 -19.91
N SER A 171 -0.58 6.92 -20.66
CA SER A 171 0.58 7.82 -20.57
C SER A 171 1.03 8.04 -19.12
N PHE A 172 2.35 8.17 -18.91
CA PHE A 172 3.00 8.21 -17.58
C PHE A 172 2.26 9.07 -16.54
N ASP A 173 1.70 10.21 -16.93
CA ASP A 173 0.93 11.07 -16.03
C ASP A 173 -0.36 10.42 -15.52
N ASN A 174 -1.10 9.66 -16.33
CA ASN A 174 -2.38 9.05 -15.94
C ASN A 174 -2.25 7.88 -14.94
N LEU A 175 -1.04 7.37 -14.68
CA LEU A 175 -0.81 6.40 -13.61
C LEU A 175 -1.16 6.95 -12.23
N LEU A 176 -0.99 8.26 -12.01
CA LEU A 176 -1.39 8.88 -10.75
C LEU A 176 -2.91 8.89 -10.56
N PHE A 177 -3.70 8.97 -11.65
CA PHE A 177 -5.16 8.83 -11.55
C PHE A 177 -5.58 7.38 -11.29
N ALA A 178 -4.86 6.39 -11.84
CA ALA A 178 -5.08 4.99 -11.52
C ALA A 178 -4.74 4.67 -10.05
N TYR A 179 -3.68 5.29 -9.51
CA TYR A 179 -3.36 5.20 -8.08
C TYR A 179 -4.44 5.85 -7.22
N LEU A 180 -4.92 7.05 -7.60
CA LEU A 180 -6.01 7.72 -6.90
C LEU A 180 -7.29 6.87 -6.90
N ALA A 181 -7.66 6.29 -8.03
CA ALA A 181 -8.84 5.43 -8.15
C ALA A 181 -8.71 4.18 -7.26
N THR A 182 -7.54 3.53 -7.23
CA THR A 182 -7.31 2.36 -6.36
C THR A 182 -7.28 2.72 -4.87
N CYS A 183 -6.75 3.88 -4.49
CA CYS A 183 -6.82 4.39 -3.12
C CYS A 183 -8.24 4.77 -2.69
N VAL A 184 -9.05 5.38 -3.56
CA VAL A 184 -10.46 5.71 -3.28
C VAL A 184 -11.29 4.44 -3.12
N VAL A 185 -11.10 3.45 -4.00
CA VAL A 185 -11.73 2.13 -3.85
C VAL A 185 -11.27 1.48 -2.55
N GLY A 186 -9.98 1.56 -2.21
CA GLY A 186 -9.45 1.11 -0.93
C GLY A 186 -10.15 1.76 0.26
N ALA A 187 -10.33 3.08 0.24
CA ALA A 187 -11.05 3.81 1.29
C ALA A 187 -12.52 3.39 1.39
N VAL A 188 -13.23 3.21 0.27
CA VAL A 188 -14.65 2.77 0.29
C VAL A 188 -14.79 1.34 0.82
N VAL A 189 -13.75 0.51 0.65
CA VAL A 189 -13.71 -0.87 1.11
C VAL A 189 -13.23 -0.98 2.56
N VAL A 190 -12.82 0.09 3.25
CA VAL A 190 -12.49 0.08 4.70
C VAL A 190 -13.70 0.52 5.53
#